data_AF-A0A847WAD0-F1
#
_entry.id   AF-A0A847WAD0-F1
#
_cell.length_a   1.000
_cell.length_b   1.000
_cell.length_c   1.000
_cell.angle_alpha   90.00
_cell.angle_beta   90.00
_cell.angle_gamma   90.00
#
_symmetry.space_group_name_H-M   'P 1'
#
loop_
_entity.id
_entity.type
_entity.pdbx_description
1 polymer ?
#
loop_
_entity_poly.entity_id
_entity_poly.type
_entity_poly.pdbx_seq_one_letter_code
_entity_poly.pdbx_strand_id
1 'polypeptide(L)'
;MLFKTILMAVISVFFAAGALDYIIGGKFGLKTDFENAFSMIGKIMLNIVGMICLAPTLAQLLRPLIVPVYSLFGIDAAMFAPTFLAPDAGGYSIAVAMASDAAIGAWAGTVVASHIGAAFSFNIPVTLGVIDKSHYRIFSLGALSGLIACPFGCILGGFISGLPLSVILINMIPAILLALIVILGLIFKQDACMRVFLVFVKLLRVIIVIGLTAAAIERLTGFVIIPGMNPISTGFLTAGTIGLT
;
A
#
# COMPACT_ATOMS: atom_id res chain seq x y z
N MET A 1 0.48 -19.00 -13.91
CA MET A 1 -0.72 -18.68 -14.71
C MET A 1 -1.94 -19.50 -14.30
N LEU A 2 -1.86 -20.83 -14.18
CA LEU A 2 -3.00 -21.70 -13.82
C LEU A 2 -3.71 -21.30 -12.50
N PHE A 3 -2.96 -21.06 -11.43
CA PHE A 3 -3.53 -20.68 -10.12
C PHE A 3 -4.41 -19.42 -10.20
N LYS A 4 -3.92 -18.36 -10.82
CA LYS A 4 -4.68 -17.12 -11.02
C LYS A 4 -5.98 -17.40 -11.78
N THR A 5 -5.92 -18.18 -12.86
CA THR A 5 -7.12 -18.51 -13.66
C THR A 5 -8.15 -19.27 -12.83
N ILE A 6 -7.73 -20.27 -12.03
CA ILE A 6 -8.63 -21.02 -11.16
C ILE A 6 -9.26 -20.10 -10.12
N LEU A 7 -8.46 -19.28 -9.43
CA LEU A 7 -8.94 -18.36 -8.41
C LEU A 7 -9.97 -17.38 -8.99
N MET A 8 -9.67 -16.76 -10.13
CA MET A 8 -10.58 -15.84 -10.81
C MET A 8 -11.87 -16.54 -11.27
N ALA A 9 -11.78 -17.79 -11.73
CA ALA A 9 -12.96 -18.57 -12.09
C ALA A 9 -13.86 -18.83 -10.89
N VAL A 10 -13.27 -19.18 -9.73
CA VAL A 10 -14.01 -19.38 -8.48
C VAL A 10 -14.71 -18.09 -8.05
N ILE A 11 -13.99 -16.96 -8.01
CA ILE A 11 -14.57 -15.65 -7.68
C ILE A 11 -15.73 -15.31 -8.64
N SER A 12 -15.57 -15.57 -9.94
CA SER A 12 -16.60 -15.33 -10.95
C SER A 12 -17.87 -16.15 -10.73
N VAL A 13 -17.74 -17.41 -10.30
CA VAL A 13 -18.89 -18.28 -9.97
C VAL A 13 -19.65 -17.75 -8.76
N PHE A 14 -18.95 -17.37 -7.68
CA PHE A 14 -19.60 -16.78 -6.50
C PHE A 14 -20.24 -15.42 -6.80
N PHE A 15 -19.59 -14.61 -7.63
CA PHE A 15 -20.14 -13.34 -8.09
C PHE A 15 -21.44 -13.55 -8.88
N ALA A 16 -21.46 -14.51 -9.81
CA ALA A 16 -22.67 -14.87 -10.55
C ALA A 16 -23.78 -15.41 -9.63
N ALA A 17 -23.44 -16.25 -8.65
CA ALA A 17 -24.40 -16.74 -7.66
C ALA A 17 -25.00 -15.61 -6.80
N GLY A 18 -24.17 -14.67 -6.34
CA GLY A 18 -24.61 -13.49 -5.61
C GLY A 18 -25.52 -12.59 -6.44
N ALA A 19 -25.19 -12.37 -7.72
CA ALA A 19 -26.02 -11.61 -8.64
C ALA A 19 -27.38 -12.29 -8.90
N LEU A 20 -27.39 -13.62 -9.08
CA LEU A 20 -28.63 -14.38 -9.24
C LEU A 20 -29.50 -14.30 -7.99
N ASP A 21 -28.91 -14.46 -6.80
CA ASP A 21 -29.64 -14.37 -5.54
C ASP A 21 -30.19 -12.95 -5.30
N TYR A 22 -29.43 -11.92 -5.68
CA TYR A 22 -29.88 -10.53 -5.65
C TYR A 22 -31.15 -10.32 -6.50
N ILE A 23 -31.19 -10.89 -7.72
CA ILE A 23 -32.34 -10.76 -8.64
C ILE A 23 -33.59 -11.49 -8.11
N ILE A 24 -33.45 -12.68 -7.52
CA ILE A 24 -34.59 -13.50 -7.05
C ILE A 24 -35.09 -13.12 -5.65
N GLY A 25 -34.53 -12.07 -5.05
CA GLY A 25 -34.98 -11.52 -3.77
C GLY A 25 -34.26 -12.04 -2.53
N GLY A 26 -33.06 -12.61 -2.66
CA GLY A 26 -32.19 -12.98 -1.53
C GLY A 26 -32.59 -14.29 -0.83
N LYS A 27 -33.11 -15.27 -1.57
CA LYS A 27 -33.58 -16.56 -1.01
C LYS A 27 -32.44 -17.42 -0.47
N PHE A 28 -31.23 -17.24 -0.98
CA PHE A 28 -30.04 -17.98 -0.58
C PHE A 28 -29.14 -17.21 0.40
N GLY A 29 -29.53 -15.99 0.79
CA GLY A 29 -28.80 -15.15 1.75
C GLY A 29 -27.55 -14.47 1.18
N LEU A 30 -27.21 -14.67 -0.09
CA LEU A 30 -26.03 -14.09 -0.76
C LEU A 30 -26.27 -12.65 -1.23
N LYS A 31 -27.54 -12.21 -1.32
CA LYS A 31 -27.90 -10.84 -1.70
C LYS A 31 -27.15 -9.80 -0.87
N THR A 32 -27.11 -9.95 0.45
CA THR A 32 -26.49 -8.99 1.36
C THR A 32 -24.99 -8.90 1.13
N ASP A 33 -24.32 -10.04 0.92
CA ASP A 33 -22.88 -10.07 0.62
C ASP A 33 -22.56 -9.44 -0.73
N PHE A 34 -23.43 -9.66 -1.72
CA PHE A 34 -23.32 -9.00 -3.03
C PHE A 34 -23.45 -7.47 -2.92
N GLU A 35 -24.43 -6.95 -2.19
CA GLU A 35 -24.57 -5.50 -1.92
C GLU A 35 -23.38 -4.94 -1.15
N ASN A 36 -22.90 -5.68 -0.14
CA ASN A 36 -21.75 -5.31 0.67
C ASN A 36 -20.47 -5.18 -0.18
N ALA A 37 -20.27 -6.08 -1.15
CA ALA A 37 -19.12 -6.02 -2.06
C ALA A 37 -19.10 -4.68 -2.82
N PHE A 38 -20.23 -4.26 -3.41
CA PHE A 38 -20.30 -2.97 -4.11
C PHE A 38 -20.17 -1.76 -3.17
N SER A 39 -20.71 -1.84 -1.96
CA SER A 39 -20.51 -0.80 -0.93
C SER A 39 -19.04 -0.66 -0.53
N MET A 40 -18.30 -1.77 -0.48
CA MET A 40 -16.87 -1.77 -0.19
C MET A 40 -16.04 -1.11 -1.29
N ILE A 41 -16.43 -1.19 -2.56
CA ILE A 41 -15.75 -0.47 -3.66
C ILE A 41 -15.67 1.02 -3.34
N GLY A 42 -16.77 1.64 -2.89
CA GLY A 42 -16.79 3.05 -2.49
C GLY A 42 -15.83 3.35 -1.34
N LYS A 43 -15.76 2.48 -0.33
CA LYS A 43 -14.81 2.62 0.79
C LYS A 43 -13.35 2.49 0.34
N ILE A 44 -13.06 1.57 -0.58
CA ILE A 44 -11.73 1.39 -1.18
C ILE A 44 -11.35 2.66 -1.96
N MET A 45 -12.26 3.20 -2.78
CA MET A 45 -12.03 4.41 -3.55
C MET A 45 -11.59 5.58 -2.66
N LEU A 46 -12.27 5.78 -1.53
CA LEU A 46 -11.92 6.83 -0.56
C LEU A 46 -10.50 6.71 0.01
N ASN A 47 -9.95 5.50 0.06
CA ASN A 47 -8.65 5.23 0.66
C ASN A 47 -7.48 5.27 -0.33
N ILE A 48 -7.71 4.96 -1.61
CA ILE A 48 -6.60 4.72 -2.56
C ILE A 48 -6.56 5.69 -3.74
N VAL A 49 -7.72 6.19 -4.20
CA VAL A 49 -7.83 6.97 -5.45
C VAL A 49 -6.98 8.22 -5.37
N GLY A 50 -7.04 8.94 -4.25
CA GLY A 50 -6.29 10.17 -4.07
C GLY A 50 -4.78 9.99 -4.18
N MET A 51 -4.23 8.91 -3.61
CA MET A 51 -2.79 8.61 -3.70
C MET A 51 -2.38 8.17 -5.09
N ILE A 52 -3.19 7.38 -5.79
CA ILE A 52 -2.93 6.99 -7.19
C ILE A 52 -2.86 8.24 -8.09
N CYS A 53 -3.75 9.19 -7.85
CA CYS A 53 -3.78 10.45 -8.61
C CYS A 53 -2.58 11.34 -8.25
N LEU A 54 -2.24 11.45 -6.97
CA LEU A 54 -1.13 12.28 -6.49
C LEU A 54 0.26 11.68 -6.73
N ALA A 55 0.37 10.38 -6.98
CA ALA A 55 1.66 9.68 -7.00
C ALA A 55 2.71 10.34 -7.91
N PRO A 56 2.42 10.79 -9.15
CA PRO A 56 3.43 11.44 -9.99
C PRO A 56 3.88 12.79 -9.43
N THR A 57 2.97 13.61 -8.91
CA THR A 57 3.30 14.91 -8.31
C THR A 57 4.11 14.72 -7.02
N LEU A 58 3.71 13.78 -6.16
CA LEU A 58 4.47 13.44 -4.95
C LEU A 58 5.86 12.92 -5.29
N ALA A 59 5.96 12.08 -6.32
CA ALA A 59 7.23 11.64 -6.86
C ALA A 59 8.11 12.84 -7.27
N GLN A 60 7.59 13.77 -8.09
CA GLN A 60 8.35 14.95 -8.50
C GLN A 60 8.83 15.81 -7.31
N LEU A 61 7.99 15.96 -6.28
CA LEU A 61 8.35 16.67 -5.06
C LEU A 61 9.45 15.97 -4.26
N LEU A 62 9.41 14.64 -4.20
CA LEU A 62 10.35 13.82 -3.44
C LEU A 62 11.69 13.60 -4.17
N ARG A 63 11.71 13.60 -5.52
CA ARG A 63 12.92 13.39 -6.33
C ARG A 63 14.14 14.19 -5.87
N PRO A 64 14.09 15.53 -5.76
CA PRO A 64 15.28 16.32 -5.44
C PRO A 64 15.84 16.04 -4.04
N LEU A 65 15.01 15.52 -3.13
CA LEU A 65 15.43 15.16 -1.77
C LEU A 65 15.98 13.72 -1.70
N ILE A 66 15.26 12.78 -2.30
CA ILE A 66 15.51 11.34 -2.11
C ILE A 66 16.56 10.82 -3.09
N VAL A 67 16.48 11.20 -4.37
CA VAL A 67 17.35 10.66 -5.43
C VAL A 67 18.83 10.90 -5.13
N PRO A 68 19.28 12.12 -4.74
CA PRO A 68 20.70 12.34 -4.45
C PRO A 68 21.20 11.47 -3.30
N VAL A 69 20.41 11.34 -2.23
CA VAL A 69 20.80 10.53 -1.07
C VAL A 69 20.87 9.04 -1.43
N TYR A 70 19.88 8.54 -2.16
CA TYR A 70 19.79 7.11 -2.49
C TYR A 70 20.83 6.70 -3.54
N SER A 71 21.03 7.52 -4.56
CA SER A 71 22.01 7.24 -5.63
C SER A 71 23.47 7.22 -5.13
N LEU A 72 23.81 7.98 -4.08
CA LEU A 72 25.14 7.91 -3.43
C LEU A 72 25.48 6.50 -2.90
N PHE A 73 24.47 5.74 -2.50
CA PHE A 73 24.63 4.36 -2.01
C PHE A 73 24.29 3.31 -3.08
N GLY A 74 24.05 3.72 -4.33
CA GLY A 74 23.62 2.82 -5.41
C GLY A 74 22.20 2.27 -5.24
N ILE A 75 21.36 2.96 -4.46
CA ILE A 75 19.99 2.56 -4.14
C ILE A 75 19.04 3.28 -5.10
N ASP A 76 18.04 2.56 -5.61
CA ASP A 76 16.97 3.14 -6.42
C ASP A 76 15.97 3.89 -5.52
N ALA A 77 15.59 5.11 -5.91
CA ALA A 77 14.63 5.93 -5.19
C ALA A 77 13.23 5.27 -5.09
N ALA A 78 12.92 4.30 -5.95
CA ALA A 78 11.73 3.44 -5.84
C ALA A 78 11.56 2.82 -4.46
N MET A 79 12.66 2.59 -3.73
CA MET A 79 12.63 1.98 -2.40
C MET A 79 12.01 2.87 -1.33
N PHE A 80 11.96 4.19 -1.54
CA PHE A 80 11.53 5.13 -0.51
C PHE A 80 10.08 4.89 -0.07
N ALA A 81 9.11 5.01 -0.98
CA ALA A 81 7.70 4.89 -0.60
C ALA A 81 7.31 3.48 -0.09
N PRO A 82 7.69 2.37 -0.73
CA PRO A 82 7.41 1.00 -0.24
C PRO A 82 7.98 0.67 1.13
N THR A 83 9.02 1.37 1.55
CA THR A 83 9.59 1.20 2.88
C THR A 83 8.64 1.71 3.97
N PHE A 84 7.71 2.62 3.66
CA PHE A 84 6.77 3.19 4.63
C PHE A 84 5.30 2.90 4.33
N LEU A 85 4.96 2.63 3.07
CA LEU A 85 3.58 2.59 2.57
C LEU A 85 3.25 1.23 1.96
N ALA A 86 2.08 0.70 2.33
CA ALA A 86 1.43 -0.41 1.65
C ALA A 86 1.22 -0.12 0.15
N PRO A 87 1.06 -1.17 -0.69
CA PRO A 87 0.91 -1.00 -2.13
C PRO A 87 -0.25 -0.06 -2.51
N ASP A 88 -1.38 -0.24 -1.84
CA ASP A 88 -2.65 0.48 -2.01
C ASP A 88 -2.64 1.88 -1.38
N ALA A 89 -1.83 2.09 -0.34
CA ALA A 89 -1.60 3.39 0.28
C ALA A 89 -0.65 4.30 -0.53
N GLY A 90 -0.33 3.95 -1.76
CA GLY A 90 0.56 4.70 -2.65
C GLY A 90 2.00 4.17 -2.72
N GLY A 91 2.34 3.13 -1.96
CA GLY A 91 3.64 2.48 -2.03
C GLY A 91 3.98 2.00 -3.44
N TYR A 92 3.04 1.37 -4.14
CA TYR A 92 3.25 0.93 -5.52
C TYR A 92 3.34 2.11 -6.50
N SER A 93 2.34 2.99 -6.49
CA SER A 93 2.24 4.08 -7.46
C SER A 93 3.42 5.05 -7.37
N ILE A 94 3.89 5.36 -6.15
CA ILE A 94 5.06 6.23 -5.96
C ILE A 94 6.34 5.47 -6.32
N ALA A 95 6.48 4.18 -6.00
CA ALA A 95 7.67 3.40 -6.36
C ALA A 95 7.89 3.37 -7.87
N VAL A 96 6.85 3.02 -8.64
CA VAL A 96 6.92 3.00 -10.11
C VAL A 96 7.20 4.41 -10.65
N ALA A 97 6.63 5.45 -10.05
CA ALA A 97 6.90 6.83 -10.44
C ALA A 97 8.31 7.31 -10.04
N MET A 98 9.01 6.66 -9.10
CA MET A 98 10.37 7.00 -8.63
C MET A 98 11.47 6.12 -9.20
N ALA A 99 11.10 4.99 -9.77
CA ALA A 99 12.02 4.00 -10.27
C ALA A 99 12.94 4.54 -11.37
N SER A 100 14.23 4.25 -11.24
CA SER A 100 15.18 4.34 -12.34
C SER A 100 15.15 3.08 -13.20
N ASP A 101 14.88 1.93 -12.57
CA ASP A 101 14.67 0.64 -13.22
C ASP A 101 13.24 0.13 -12.97
N ALA A 102 12.49 -0.15 -14.04
CA ALA A 102 11.10 -0.57 -13.96
C ALA A 102 10.90 -1.88 -13.18
N ALA A 103 11.85 -2.81 -13.23
CA ALA A 103 11.78 -4.07 -12.48
C ALA A 103 12.00 -3.83 -10.98
N ILE A 104 12.91 -2.94 -10.60
CA ILE A 104 13.09 -2.53 -9.20
C ILE A 104 11.82 -1.82 -8.69
N GLY A 105 11.25 -0.92 -9.49
CA GLY A 105 9.99 -0.24 -9.17
C GLY A 105 8.84 -1.21 -8.93
N ALA A 106 8.68 -2.19 -9.81
CA ALA A 106 7.63 -3.21 -9.68
C ALA A 106 7.84 -4.11 -8.45
N TRP A 107 9.07 -4.60 -8.22
CA TRP A 107 9.39 -5.42 -7.05
C TRP A 107 9.23 -4.64 -5.73
N ALA A 108 9.77 -3.43 -5.66
CA ALA A 108 9.67 -2.60 -4.46
C ALA A 108 8.20 -2.26 -4.18
N GLY A 109 7.49 -1.77 -5.18
CA GLY A 109 6.08 -1.38 -5.08
C GLY A 109 5.13 -2.54 -4.74
N THR A 110 5.47 -3.78 -5.08
CA THR A 110 4.64 -4.95 -4.77
C THR A 110 5.13 -5.67 -3.53
N VAL A 111 6.33 -6.25 -3.59
CA VAL A 111 6.86 -7.13 -2.55
C VAL A 111 7.25 -6.35 -1.31
N VAL A 112 8.08 -5.32 -1.45
CA VAL A 112 8.58 -4.56 -0.29
C VAL A 112 7.45 -3.80 0.38
N ALA A 113 6.59 -3.16 -0.41
CA ALA A 113 5.41 -2.48 0.09
C ALA A 113 4.45 -3.44 0.82
N SER A 114 4.26 -4.67 0.33
CA SER A 114 3.37 -5.65 0.99
C SER A 114 3.94 -6.22 2.29
N HIS A 115 5.27 -6.26 2.44
CA HIS A 115 5.90 -6.80 3.64
C HIS A 115 6.18 -5.71 4.66
N ILE A 116 7.00 -4.73 4.29
CA ILE A 116 7.50 -3.69 5.19
C ILE A 116 6.52 -2.52 5.22
N GLY A 117 6.13 -2.01 4.06
CA GLY A 117 5.20 -0.90 3.96
C GLY A 117 3.87 -1.17 4.66
N ALA A 118 3.25 -2.33 4.43
CA ALA A 118 2.01 -2.73 5.06
C ALA A 118 2.14 -2.93 6.58
N ALA A 119 3.30 -3.38 7.05
CA ALA A 119 3.55 -3.47 8.49
C ALA A 119 3.48 -2.07 9.14
N PHE A 120 4.07 -1.06 8.50
CA PHE A 120 4.20 0.29 9.04
C PHE A 120 2.98 1.19 8.80
N SER A 121 2.36 1.14 7.62
CA SER A 121 1.20 1.98 7.31
C SER A 121 -0.13 1.37 7.75
N PHE A 122 -0.17 0.06 8.03
CA PHE A 122 -1.43 -0.64 8.32
C PHE A 122 -1.37 -1.49 9.58
N ASN A 123 -0.64 -2.61 9.57
CA ASN A 123 -0.75 -3.63 10.64
C ASN A 123 -0.45 -3.07 12.03
N ILE A 124 0.65 -2.32 12.18
CA ILE A 124 1.05 -1.74 13.46
C ILE A 124 0.05 -0.65 13.91
N PRO A 125 -0.19 0.43 13.14
CA PRO A 125 -1.12 1.48 13.57
C PRO A 125 -2.54 0.99 13.83
N VAL A 126 -3.09 0.14 12.96
CA VAL A 126 -4.47 -0.34 13.06
C VAL A 126 -4.63 -1.23 14.28
N THR A 127 -3.73 -2.22 14.47
CA THR A 127 -3.82 -3.13 15.61
C THR A 127 -3.71 -2.37 16.92
N LEU A 128 -2.76 -1.44 17.02
CA LEU A 128 -2.54 -0.69 18.25
C LEU A 128 -3.62 0.37 18.54
N GLY A 129 -4.35 0.80 17.51
CA GLY A 129 -5.52 1.66 17.66
C GLY A 129 -6.75 0.95 18.25
N VAL A 130 -6.78 -0.38 18.22
CA VAL A 130 -7.92 -1.19 18.66
C VAL A 130 -7.59 -2.06 19.87
N ILE A 131 -6.34 -2.52 20.01
CA ILE A 131 -5.94 -3.46 21.05
C ILE A 131 -5.88 -2.81 22.43
N ASP A 132 -6.23 -3.58 23.47
CA ASP A 132 -6.07 -3.17 24.86
C ASP A 132 -4.61 -2.97 25.26
N LYS A 133 -4.36 -1.96 26.10
CA LYS A 133 -3.02 -1.62 26.61
C LYS A 133 -2.33 -2.78 27.33
N SER A 134 -3.08 -3.68 27.96
CA SER A 134 -2.53 -4.88 28.63
C SER A 134 -1.83 -5.83 27.65
N HIS A 135 -2.26 -5.87 26.39
CA HIS A 135 -1.73 -6.77 25.37
C HIS A 135 -0.61 -6.15 24.53
N TYR A 136 -0.23 -4.89 24.80
CA TYR A 136 0.79 -4.15 24.05
C TYR A 136 2.13 -4.88 23.98
N ARG A 137 2.54 -5.52 25.08
CA ARG A 137 3.80 -6.26 25.12
C ARG A 137 3.78 -7.51 24.23
N ILE A 138 2.67 -8.25 24.24
CA ILE A 138 2.48 -9.45 23.41
C ILE A 138 2.42 -9.05 21.93
N PHE A 139 1.67 -7.99 21.62
CA PHE A 139 1.61 -7.43 20.28
C PHE A 139 3.00 -7.01 19.77
N SER A 140 3.77 -6.28 20.58
CA SER A 140 5.12 -5.86 20.19
C SER A 140 5.99 -7.06 19.86
N LEU A 141 5.98 -8.13 20.67
CA LEU A 141 6.75 -9.33 20.37
C LEU A 141 6.38 -9.96 19.02
N GLY A 142 5.08 -10.03 18.70
CA GLY A 142 4.59 -10.53 17.40
C GLY A 142 4.93 -9.60 16.23
N ALA A 143 4.82 -8.29 16.41
CA ALA A 143 5.18 -7.32 15.39
C ALA A 143 6.69 -7.33 15.11
N LEU A 144 7.50 -7.44 16.16
CA LEU A 144 8.96 -7.54 16.08
C LEU A 144 9.40 -8.81 15.32
N SER A 145 8.83 -9.97 15.65
CA SER A 145 9.16 -11.22 14.95
C SER A 145 8.78 -11.16 13.47
N GLY A 146 7.63 -10.57 13.14
CA GLY A 146 7.21 -10.30 11.76
C GLY A 146 8.19 -9.38 11.02
N LEU A 147 8.57 -8.24 11.61
CA LEU A 147 9.51 -7.28 11.01
C LEU A 147 10.90 -7.88 10.77
N ILE A 148 11.37 -8.78 11.63
CA ILE A 148 12.63 -9.51 11.43
C ILE A 148 12.51 -10.46 10.22
N ALA A 149 11.34 -11.07 9.99
CA ALA A 149 11.11 -11.97 8.86
C ALA A 149 10.90 -11.24 7.52
N CYS A 150 10.36 -10.01 7.54
CA CYS A 150 10.02 -9.25 6.33
C CYS A 150 11.16 -9.10 5.30
N PRO A 151 12.41 -8.76 5.68
CA PRO A 151 13.52 -8.66 4.73
C PRO A 151 13.78 -9.95 3.96
N PHE A 152 13.65 -11.11 4.60
CA PHE A 152 13.84 -12.41 3.94
C PHE A 152 12.78 -12.65 2.86
N GLY A 153 11.51 -12.31 3.17
CA GLY A 153 10.44 -12.36 2.17
C GLY A 153 10.68 -11.40 1.00
N CYS A 154 11.19 -10.21 1.28
CA CYS A 154 11.54 -9.23 0.25
C CYS A 154 12.67 -9.72 -0.66
N ILE A 155 13.71 -10.33 -0.07
CA ILE A 155 14.86 -10.87 -0.80
C ILE A 155 14.43 -12.03 -1.69
N LEU A 156 13.68 -12.99 -1.14
CA LEU A 156 13.16 -14.13 -1.92
C LEU A 156 12.22 -13.66 -3.03
N GLY A 157 11.32 -12.71 -2.75
CA GLY A 157 10.41 -12.15 -3.74
C GLY A 157 11.16 -11.42 -4.86
N GLY A 158 12.25 -10.72 -4.55
CA GLY A 158 13.11 -10.09 -5.55
C GLY A 158 13.82 -11.10 -6.43
N PHE A 159 14.33 -12.18 -5.82
CA PHE A 159 15.01 -13.25 -6.53
C PHE A 159 14.05 -13.97 -7.50
N ILE A 160 12.83 -14.28 -7.05
CA ILE A 160 11.78 -14.88 -7.89
C ILE A 160 11.34 -13.92 -9.01
N SER A 161 11.41 -12.60 -8.77
CA SER A 161 11.11 -11.58 -9.78
C SER A 161 12.23 -11.42 -10.83
N GLY A 162 13.33 -12.18 -10.73
CA GLY A 162 14.44 -12.17 -11.67
C GLY A 162 15.48 -11.07 -11.44
N LEU A 163 15.43 -10.38 -10.29
CA LEU A 163 16.42 -9.35 -9.97
C LEU A 163 17.74 -9.97 -9.49
N PRO A 164 18.89 -9.39 -9.85
CA PRO A 164 20.19 -9.84 -9.32
C PRO A 164 20.26 -9.68 -7.80
N LEU A 165 20.83 -10.66 -7.10
CA LEU A 165 20.93 -10.64 -5.64
C LEU A 165 21.65 -9.40 -5.11
N SER A 166 22.69 -8.91 -5.80
CA SER A 166 23.41 -7.68 -5.45
C SER A 166 22.49 -6.47 -5.45
N VAL A 167 21.64 -6.32 -6.48
CA VAL A 167 20.68 -5.23 -6.62
C VAL A 167 19.68 -5.28 -5.47
N ILE A 168 19.15 -6.46 -5.16
CA ILE A 168 18.18 -6.66 -4.07
C ILE A 168 18.79 -6.24 -2.73
N LEU A 169 20.00 -6.73 -2.41
CA LEU A 169 20.63 -6.48 -1.12
C LEU A 169 20.97 -5.01 -0.91
N ILE A 170 21.49 -4.32 -1.94
CA ILE A 170 21.77 -2.89 -1.89
C ILE A 170 20.48 -2.10 -1.68
N ASN A 171 19.44 -2.42 -2.46
CA ASN A 171 18.16 -1.73 -2.37
C ASN A 171 17.42 -1.99 -1.04
N MET A 172 17.71 -3.09 -0.35
CA MET A 172 17.12 -3.41 0.94
C MET A 172 17.72 -2.64 2.12
N ILE A 173 18.88 -2.01 1.97
CA ILE A 173 19.58 -1.32 3.06
C ILE A 173 18.67 -0.32 3.80
N PRO A 174 17.93 0.61 3.13
CA PRO A 174 17.11 1.60 3.84
C PRO A 174 15.98 0.94 4.63
N ALA A 175 15.36 -0.10 4.06
CA ALA A 175 14.23 -0.77 4.67
C ALA A 175 14.66 -1.58 5.90
N ILE A 176 15.81 -2.25 5.83
CA ILE A 176 16.39 -2.97 6.97
C ILE A 176 16.77 -1.99 8.07
N LEU A 177 17.43 -0.88 7.74
CA LEU A 177 17.79 0.16 8.72
C LEU A 177 16.55 0.72 9.42
N LEU A 178 15.50 1.04 8.67
CA LEU A 178 14.25 1.52 9.25
C LEU A 178 13.59 0.45 10.14
N ALA A 179 13.54 -0.80 9.68
CA ALA A 179 12.99 -1.90 10.48
C ALA A 179 13.73 -2.04 11.81
N LEU A 180 15.06 -1.94 11.83
CA LEU A 180 15.86 -1.95 13.05
C LEU A 180 15.52 -0.76 13.96
N ILE A 181 15.38 0.45 13.42
CA ILE A 181 14.99 1.64 14.20
C ILE A 181 13.61 1.44 14.84
N VAL A 182 12.63 0.93 14.08
CA VAL A 182 11.28 0.66 14.57
C VAL A 182 11.29 -0.44 15.62
N ILE A 183 12.07 -1.50 15.41
CA ILE A 183 12.26 -2.59 16.37
C ILE A 183 12.76 -2.04 17.71
N LEU A 184 13.81 -1.21 17.68
CA LEU A 184 14.34 -0.56 18.88
C LEU A 184 13.32 0.40 19.51
N GLY A 185 12.57 1.14 18.69
CA GLY A 185 11.50 2.02 19.15
C GLY A 185 10.39 1.29 19.89
N LEU A 186 9.96 0.13 19.38
CA LEU A 186 8.95 -0.73 20.01
C LEU A 186 9.45 -1.37 21.31
N ILE A 187 10.73 -1.73 21.39
CA ILE A 187 11.32 -2.33 22.60
C ILE A 187 11.49 -1.29 23.71
N PHE A 188 12.08 -0.13 23.40
CA PHE A 188 12.49 0.82 24.42
C PHE A 188 11.45 1.91 24.72
N LYS A 189 10.64 2.31 23.74
CA LYS A 189 9.69 3.44 23.87
C LYS A 189 8.41 3.20 23.06
N GLN A 190 7.69 2.12 23.36
CA GLN A 190 6.49 1.71 22.64
C GLN A 190 5.46 2.86 22.50
N ASP A 191 5.11 3.57 23.58
CA ASP A 191 4.14 4.67 23.53
C ASP A 191 4.57 5.84 22.64
N ALA A 192 5.87 6.11 22.52
CA ALA A 192 6.37 7.16 21.64
C ALA A 192 6.29 6.70 20.18
N CYS A 193 6.73 5.46 19.91
CA CYS A 193 6.61 4.81 18.61
C CYS A 193 5.16 4.82 18.13
N MET A 194 4.23 4.56 19.05
CA MET A 194 2.79 4.62 18.81
C MET A 194 2.30 5.96 18.32
N ARG A 195 2.66 7.03 19.02
CA ARG A 195 2.23 8.38 18.64
C ARG A 195 2.75 8.73 17.24
N VAL A 196 3.97 8.35 16.91
CA VAL A 196 4.56 8.58 15.58
C VAL A 196 3.74 7.86 14.51
N PHE A 197 3.44 6.57 14.68
CA PHE A 197 2.65 5.80 13.71
C PHE A 197 1.22 6.33 13.54
N LEU A 198 0.55 6.72 14.63
CA LEU A 198 -0.80 7.29 14.56
C LEU A 198 -0.82 8.64 13.84
N VAL A 199 0.16 9.51 14.12
CA VAL A 199 0.32 10.79 13.41
C VAL A 199 0.59 10.54 11.93
N PHE A 200 1.49 9.60 11.61
CA PHE A 200 1.80 9.22 10.24
C PHE A 200 0.55 8.79 9.45
N VAL A 201 -0.25 7.85 9.98
CA VAL A 201 -1.48 7.41 9.31
C VAL A 201 -2.50 8.54 9.17
N LYS A 202 -2.62 9.41 10.17
CA LYS A 202 -3.50 10.58 10.09
C LYS A 202 -3.06 11.53 8.97
N LEU A 203 -1.76 11.79 8.83
CA LEU A 203 -1.22 12.61 7.75
C LEU A 203 -1.46 11.96 6.38
N LEU A 204 -1.24 10.65 6.24
CA LEU A 204 -1.54 9.94 5.00
C LEU A 204 -3.00 10.08 4.59
N ARG A 205 -3.93 9.92 5.54
CA ARG A 205 -5.36 10.11 5.27
C ARG A 205 -5.66 11.52 4.74
N VAL A 206 -5.02 12.54 5.31
CA VAL A 206 -5.19 13.92 4.82
C VAL A 206 -4.68 14.05 3.39
N ILE A 207 -3.50 13.52 3.08
CA ILE A 207 -2.92 13.54 1.72
C ILE A 207 -3.85 12.83 0.73
N ILE A 208 -4.32 11.63 1.06
CA ILE A 208 -5.28 10.87 0.25
C ILE A 208 -6.53 11.73 -0.07
N VAL A 209 -7.15 12.31 0.96
CA VAL A 209 -8.39 13.09 0.78
C VAL A 209 -8.16 14.35 -0.04
N ILE A 210 -7.04 15.06 0.17
CA ILE A 210 -6.66 16.23 -0.64
C ILE A 210 -6.49 15.82 -2.10
N GLY A 211 -5.77 14.73 -2.36
CA GLY A 211 -5.56 14.21 -3.72
C GLY A 211 -6.86 13.84 -4.42
N LEU A 212 -7.73 13.11 -3.72
CA LEU A 212 -9.03 12.73 -4.25
C LEU A 212 -9.88 13.96 -4.58
N THR A 213 -9.92 14.94 -3.67
CA THR A 213 -10.70 16.16 -3.84
C THR A 213 -10.17 17.00 -5.01
N ALA A 214 -8.85 17.18 -5.09
CA ALA A 214 -8.21 17.92 -6.17
C ALA A 214 -8.50 17.28 -7.54
N ALA A 215 -8.33 15.96 -7.64
CA ALA A 215 -8.60 15.20 -8.87
C ALA A 215 -10.09 15.24 -9.25
N ALA A 216 -10.99 15.23 -8.27
CA ALA A 216 -12.43 15.31 -8.52
C ALA A 216 -12.84 16.70 -9.03
N ILE A 217 -12.32 17.77 -8.42
CA ILE A 217 -12.59 19.15 -8.88
C ILE A 217 -12.05 19.34 -10.29
N GLU A 218 -10.83 18.89 -10.58
CA GLU A 218 -10.25 18.96 -11.92
C GLU A 218 -11.12 18.22 -12.94
N ARG A 219 -11.59 17.01 -12.62
CA ARG A 219 -12.45 16.24 -13.52
C ARG A 219 -13.82 16.89 -13.78
N LEU A 220 -14.40 17.52 -12.77
CA LEU A 220 -15.74 18.12 -12.83
C LEU A 220 -15.74 19.52 -13.46
N THR A 221 -14.70 20.30 -13.21
CA THR A 221 -14.66 21.73 -13.57
C THR A 221 -13.62 22.05 -14.65
N GLY A 222 -12.67 21.15 -14.90
CA GLY A 222 -11.49 21.41 -15.74
C GLY A 222 -10.42 22.27 -15.05
N PHE A 223 -10.65 22.73 -13.81
CA PHE A 223 -9.71 23.56 -13.08
C PHE A 223 -8.65 22.71 -12.37
N VAL A 224 -7.39 22.87 -12.78
CA VAL A 224 -6.24 22.14 -12.21
C VAL A 224 -5.80 22.81 -10.91
N ILE A 225 -6.03 22.13 -9.79
CA ILE A 225 -5.58 22.60 -8.46
C ILE A 225 -4.12 22.22 -8.21
N ILE A 226 -3.77 20.97 -8.52
CA ILE A 226 -2.43 20.42 -8.31
C ILE A 226 -1.92 19.93 -9.66
N PRO A 227 -0.88 20.56 -10.24
CA PRO A 227 -0.38 20.16 -11.54
C PRO A 227 0.34 18.81 -11.48
N GLY A 228 0.27 18.07 -12.59
CA GLY A 228 1.01 16.81 -12.79
C GLY A 228 0.36 15.57 -12.17
N MET A 229 -0.88 15.66 -11.69
CA MET A 229 -1.61 14.50 -11.18
C MET A 229 -2.04 13.55 -12.31
N ASN A 230 -2.16 12.27 -11.98
CA ASN A 230 -2.85 11.33 -12.87
C ASN A 230 -4.36 11.64 -12.91
N PRO A 231 -5.04 11.37 -14.03
CA PRO A 231 -6.49 11.50 -14.12
C PRO A 231 -7.21 10.65 -13.06
N ILE A 232 -8.30 11.19 -12.49
CA ILE A 232 -9.10 10.46 -11.49
C ILE A 232 -9.63 9.12 -11.99
N SER A 233 -9.85 8.99 -13.30
CA SER A 233 -10.27 7.73 -13.94
C SER A 233 -9.30 6.59 -13.69
N THR A 234 -8.00 6.86 -13.59
CA THR A 234 -6.98 5.85 -13.29
C THR A 234 -7.22 5.29 -11.89
N GLY A 235 -7.45 6.15 -10.90
CA GLY A 235 -7.76 5.72 -9.54
C GLY A 235 -9.07 4.93 -9.46
N PHE A 236 -10.13 5.37 -10.15
CA PHE A 236 -11.40 4.65 -10.17
C PHE A 236 -11.29 3.27 -10.82
N LEU A 237 -10.56 3.14 -11.93
CA LEU A 237 -10.35 1.86 -12.59
C LEU A 237 -9.59 0.89 -11.69
N THR A 238 -8.53 1.37 -11.02
CA THR A 238 -7.76 0.54 -10.09
C THR A 238 -8.62 0.11 -8.91
N ALA A 239 -9.33 1.04 -8.25
CA ALA A 239 -10.18 0.72 -7.11
C ALA A 239 -11.35 -0.20 -7.48
N GLY A 240 -11.98 0.03 -8.63
CA GLY A 240 -13.04 -0.83 -9.15
C GLY A 240 -12.53 -2.24 -9.44
N THR A 241 -11.34 -2.35 -10.05
CA THR A 241 -10.73 -3.67 -10.32
C THR A 241 -10.42 -4.41 -9.03
N ILE A 242 -9.83 -3.74 -8.04
CA ILE A 242 -9.53 -4.34 -6.72
C ILE A 242 -10.81 -4.81 -6.04
N GLY A 243 -11.89 -4.02 -6.07
CA GLY A 243 -13.12 -4.41 -5.39
C GLY A 243 -13.94 -5.49 -6.12
N LEU A 244 -13.64 -5.80 -7.38
CA LEU A 244 -14.26 -6.91 -8.12
C LEU A 244 -13.54 -8.26 -7.92
N THR A 245 -12.29 -8.24 -7.44
CA THR A 245 -11.43 -9.42 -7.29
C THR A 245 -11.18 -9.74 -5.82
#